data_AF-A0A8J2VP84-F1
#
_entry.id   AF-A0A8J2VP84-F1
#
_cell.length_a   1.000
_cell.length_b   1.000
_cell.length_c   1.000
_cell.angle_alpha   90.00
_cell.angle_beta   90.00
_cell.angle_gamma   90.00
#
_symmetry.space_group_name_H-M   'P 1'
#
loop_
_entity.id
_entity.type
_entity.pdbx_description
1 polymer ?
#
loop_
_entity_poly.entity_id
_entity_poly.type
_entity_poly.pdbx_seq_one_letter_code
_entity_poly.pdbx_strand_id
1 'polypeptide(L)'
;MTARMRHHGVDWDKARDPLLGTFVGRLAQLGVIGGGISMEQYRAAQLYLETLDAWHRATGAPQNFNQPRPEGEGNGDWEAFVRSAKQQYAAMREALADLQVTGRTPAPIAALDVLVVRNVEHWPLVGDLRIALNALKRHFIDGQKKAA
;
A
#
# COMPACT_ATOMS: atom_id res chain seq x y z
N MET A 1 -30.24 -0.79 12.04
CA MET A 1 -30.49 -1.85 11.04
C MET A 1 -30.04 -1.33 9.67
N THR A 2 -28.80 -1.57 9.29
CA THR A 2 -28.19 -1.00 8.06
C THR A 2 -28.32 -1.96 6.88
N ALA A 3 -28.42 -1.39 5.67
CA ALA A 3 -28.85 -1.99 4.40
C ALA A 3 -28.11 -3.25 3.86
N ARG A 4 -27.23 -3.89 4.64
CA ARG A 4 -26.44 -5.07 4.25
C ARG A 4 -27.12 -6.42 4.51
N MET A 5 -28.30 -6.41 5.13
CA MET A 5 -28.95 -7.64 5.63
C MET A 5 -29.72 -8.47 4.59
N ARG A 6 -29.94 -7.99 3.35
CA ARG A 6 -30.99 -8.56 2.50
C ARG A 6 -30.61 -9.41 1.30
N HIS A 7 -29.34 -9.56 0.92
CA HIS A 7 -29.05 -10.21 -0.38
C HIS A 7 -28.20 -11.47 -0.41
N HIS A 8 -27.40 -11.84 0.60
CA HIS A 8 -26.55 -13.03 0.47
C HIS A 8 -26.46 -13.80 1.78
N GLY A 9 -27.14 -14.96 1.84
CA GLY A 9 -27.03 -15.95 2.91
C GLY A 9 -25.69 -16.67 2.85
N VAL A 10 -24.64 -16.00 3.31
CA VAL A 10 -23.28 -16.55 3.42
C VAL A 10 -22.74 -16.24 4.82
N ASP A 11 -22.12 -17.25 5.42
CA ASP A 11 -21.62 -17.33 6.80
C ASP A 11 -20.84 -16.09 7.26
N TRP A 12 -21.19 -15.62 8.46
CA TRP A 12 -20.72 -14.39 9.11
C TRP A 12 -19.18 -14.34 9.28
N ASP A 13 -18.53 -15.50 9.37
CA ASP A 13 -17.10 -15.61 9.66
C ASP A 13 -16.17 -15.35 8.46
N LYS A 14 -16.66 -15.45 7.21
CA LYS A 14 -15.84 -15.17 6.01
C LYS A 14 -15.88 -13.71 5.56
N ALA A 15 -16.83 -12.92 6.06
CA ALA A 15 -16.96 -11.50 5.75
C ALA A 15 -15.94 -10.59 6.48
N ARG A 16 -15.08 -11.18 7.32
CA ARG A 16 -14.21 -10.47 8.26
C ARG A 16 -12.71 -10.57 7.96
N ASP A 17 -12.30 -11.25 6.89
CA ASP A 17 -10.89 -11.24 6.48
C ASP A 17 -10.58 -9.89 5.79
N PRO A 18 -9.78 -8.99 6.41
CA PRO A 18 -9.42 -7.72 5.80
C PRO A 18 -8.72 -7.89 4.44
N LEU A 19 -8.12 -9.07 4.19
CA LEU A 19 -7.50 -9.43 2.92
C LEU A 19 -8.50 -9.48 1.76
N LEU A 20 -9.77 -9.82 2.00
CA LEU A 20 -10.76 -9.95 0.93
C LEU A 20 -11.32 -8.61 0.44
N GLY A 21 -11.18 -7.55 1.24
CA GLY A 21 -11.69 -6.21 0.94
C GLY A 21 -10.92 -5.48 -0.16
N THR A 22 -9.71 -5.93 -0.49
CA THR A 22 -8.87 -5.29 -1.52
C THR A 22 -8.43 -6.29 -2.58
N PHE A 23 -8.21 -5.80 -3.80
CA PHE A 23 -7.69 -6.62 -4.89
C PHE A 23 -6.32 -7.19 -4.56
N VAL A 24 -5.46 -6.40 -3.91
CA VAL A 24 -4.13 -6.82 -3.47
C VAL A 24 -4.19 -7.93 -2.42
N GLY A 25 -5.14 -7.90 -1.49
CA GLY A 25 -5.33 -8.98 -0.52
C GLY A 25 -5.90 -10.26 -1.15
N ARG A 26 -6.81 -10.15 -2.14
CA ARG A 26 -7.23 -11.31 -2.96
C ARG A 26 -6.06 -11.91 -3.75
N LEU A 27 -5.17 -11.09 -4.31
CA LEU A 27 -3.94 -11.57 -4.96
C LEU A 27 -3.00 -12.27 -3.97
N ALA A 28 -2.92 -11.81 -2.72
CA ALA A 28 -2.09 -12.46 -1.71
C ALA A 28 -2.62 -13.85 -1.34
N GLN A 29 -3.96 -13.99 -1.22
CA GLN A 29 -4.60 -15.29 -0.99
C GLN A 29 -4.42 -16.27 -2.15
N LEU A 30 -4.45 -15.78 -3.39
CA LEU A 30 -4.19 -16.58 -4.58
C LEU A 30 -2.74 -17.13 -4.60
N GLY A 31 -1.81 -16.40 -3.98
CA GLY A 31 -0.41 -16.78 -3.87
C GLY A 31 0.33 -16.75 -5.21
N VAL A 32 1.66 -16.82 -5.18
CA VAL A 32 2.50 -16.72 -6.38
C VAL A 32 2.19 -17.83 -7.41
N ILE A 33 1.97 -19.06 -6.93
CA ILE A 33 1.65 -20.23 -7.79
C ILE A 33 0.32 -20.03 -8.51
N GLY A 34 -0.68 -19.42 -7.86
CA GLY A 34 -1.99 -19.17 -8.44
C GLY A 34 -2.02 -17.95 -9.38
N GLY A 35 -0.90 -17.28 -9.62
CA GLY A 35 -0.90 -16.03 -10.39
C GLY A 35 -1.24 -14.79 -9.56
N GLY A 36 -1.10 -14.88 -8.23
CA GLY A 36 -1.21 -13.78 -7.25
C GLY A 36 0.14 -13.19 -6.83
N ILE A 37 0.26 -12.76 -5.57
CA ILE A 37 1.47 -12.18 -4.98
C ILE A 37 1.90 -12.94 -3.72
N SER A 38 3.14 -12.74 -3.25
CA SER A 38 3.58 -13.30 -1.98
C SER A 38 3.10 -12.47 -0.78
N MET A 39 3.12 -13.05 0.42
CA MET A 39 2.81 -12.31 1.65
C MET A 39 3.80 -11.17 1.94
N GLU A 40 5.06 -11.29 1.52
CA GLU A 40 6.03 -10.19 1.63
C GLU A 40 5.71 -9.05 0.66
N GLN A 41 5.25 -9.37 -0.55
CA GLN A 41 4.76 -8.36 -1.50
C GLN A 41 3.48 -7.69 -1.00
N TYR A 42 2.57 -8.45 -0.38
CA TYR A 42 1.40 -7.92 0.29
C TYR A 42 1.78 -6.94 1.41
N ARG A 43 2.72 -7.33 2.28
CA ARG A 43 3.24 -6.45 3.34
C ARG A 43 3.88 -5.18 2.77
N ALA A 44 4.63 -5.28 1.67
CA ALA A 44 5.20 -4.12 1.00
C ALA A 44 4.12 -3.16 0.46
N ALA A 45 2.98 -3.68 -0.01
CA ALA A 45 1.84 -2.86 -0.43
C ALA A 45 1.19 -2.11 0.75
N GLN A 46 1.11 -2.75 1.93
CA GLN A 46 0.60 -2.11 3.14
C GLN A 46 1.52 -0.96 3.59
N LEU A 47 2.83 -1.19 3.64
CA LEU A 47 3.82 -0.18 4.01
C LEU A 47 3.85 1.01 3.02
N TYR A 48 3.59 0.74 1.74
CA TYR A 48 3.39 1.77 0.73
C TYR A 48 2.17 2.66 1.03
N LEU A 49 1.02 2.06 1.37
CA LEU A 49 -0.19 2.82 1.75
C LEU A 49 0.02 3.62 3.04
N GLU A 50 0.67 3.04 4.05
CA GLU A 50 0.99 3.73 5.32
C GLU A 50 1.92 4.94 5.09
N THR A 51 2.93 4.78 4.24
CA THR A 51 3.85 5.87 3.88
C THR A 51 3.14 6.99 3.12
N LEU A 52 2.23 6.63 2.20
CA LEU A 52 1.40 7.59 1.47
C LEU A 52 0.46 8.36 2.41
N ASP A 53 -0.23 7.67 3.32
CA ASP A 53 -1.10 8.29 4.32
C ASP A 53 -0.32 9.27 5.21
N ALA A 54 0.82 8.83 5.75
CA ALA A 54 1.68 9.68 6.57
C ALA A 54 2.13 10.94 5.83
N TRP A 55 2.49 10.83 4.56
CA TRP A 55 2.87 11.97 3.73
C TRP A 55 1.69 12.90 3.42
N HIS A 56 0.50 12.37 3.13
CA HIS A 56 -0.70 13.20 2.94
C HIS A 56 -1.04 13.98 4.21
N ARG A 57 -1.04 13.30 5.37
CA ARG A 57 -1.25 13.93 6.69
C ARG A 57 -0.21 15.03 6.95
N ALA A 58 1.06 14.78 6.64
CA ALA A 58 2.14 15.74 6.84
C ALA A 58 2.09 16.95 5.88
N THR A 59 1.43 16.82 4.73
CA THR A 59 1.33 17.90 3.71
C THR A 59 -0.02 18.61 3.72
N GLY A 60 -1.01 18.10 4.46
CA GLY A 60 -2.38 18.61 4.42
C GLY A 60 -3.06 18.35 3.07
N ALA A 61 -2.53 17.43 2.25
CA ALA A 61 -3.11 17.08 0.96
C ALA A 61 -4.42 16.30 1.17
N PRO A 62 -5.50 16.64 0.44
CA PRO A 62 -6.79 15.98 0.61
C PRO A 62 -6.75 14.57 0.02
N GLN A 63 -6.84 13.57 0.89
CA GLN A 63 -7.27 12.21 0.59
C GLN A 63 -8.21 11.78 1.73
N ASN A 64 -9.21 10.95 1.42
CA ASN A 64 -10.33 10.58 2.32
C ASN A 64 -9.86 9.85 3.60
N PHE A 65 -9.26 10.55 4.56
CA PHE A 65 -8.89 10.00 5.84
C PHE A 65 -9.83 10.49 6.93
N ASN A 66 -10.43 9.53 7.63
CA ASN A 66 -11.34 9.71 8.76
C ASN A 66 -10.64 10.20 10.05
N GLN A 67 -9.35 10.54 10.00
CA GLN A 67 -8.60 10.95 11.17
C GLN A 67 -8.05 12.36 10.99
N PRO A 68 -8.67 13.38 11.61
CA PRO A 68 -8.10 14.72 11.66
C PRO A 68 -6.75 14.70 12.40
N ARG A 69 -5.99 15.79 12.25
CA ARG A 69 -4.81 16.07 13.10
C ARG A 69 -5.19 15.82 14.57
N PRO A 70 -4.41 15.04 15.34
CA PRO A 70 -4.63 14.96 16.79
C PRO A 70 -4.50 16.36 17.38
N GLU A 71 -5.59 16.93 17.86
CA GLU A 71 -5.57 18.18 18.61
C GLU A 71 -4.95 17.89 19.98
N GLY A 72 -3.72 18.33 20.23
CA GLY A 72 -3.08 18.25 21.55
C GLY A 72 -1.66 17.69 21.62
N GLU A 73 -1.10 17.14 20.54
CA GLU A 73 0.31 16.76 20.51
C GLU A 73 1.18 18.02 20.37
N GLY A 74 2.07 18.26 21.33
CA GLY A 74 2.94 19.44 21.36
C GLY A 74 3.71 19.61 20.05
N ASN A 75 3.98 20.86 19.66
CA ASN A 75 4.58 21.22 18.37
C ASN A 75 5.85 20.42 17.99
N GLY A 76 6.63 19.95 18.97
CA GLY A 76 7.85 19.17 18.72
C GLY A 76 7.62 17.76 18.15
N ASP A 77 6.53 17.09 18.53
CA ASP A 77 6.21 15.73 18.04
C ASP A 77 5.67 15.79 16.61
N TRP A 78 4.80 16.78 16.34
CA TRP A 78 4.25 17.02 15.02
C TRP A 78 5.32 17.40 13.98
N GLU A 79 6.25 18.29 14.31
CA GLU A 79 7.31 18.66 13.36
C GLU A 79 8.25 17.49 13.07
N ALA A 80 8.56 16.65 14.07
CA ALA A 80 9.34 15.44 13.88
C ALA A 80 8.60 14.43 12.98
N PHE A 81 7.30 14.24 13.20
CA PHE A 81 6.43 13.44 12.34
C PHE A 81 6.45 13.95 10.90
N VAL A 82 6.22 15.26 10.67
CA VAL A 82 6.19 15.85 9.33
C VAL A 82 7.52 15.66 8.59
N ARG A 83 8.65 15.89 9.28
CA ARG A 83 9.98 15.66 8.70
C ARG A 83 10.18 14.20 8.32
N SER A 84 9.86 13.28 9.24
CA SER A 84 9.99 11.84 9.04
C SER A 84 9.12 11.34 7.88
N ALA A 85 7.84 11.73 7.83
CA ALA A 85 6.91 11.33 6.77
C ALA A 85 7.37 11.81 5.38
N LYS A 86 7.85 13.06 5.28
CA LYS A 86 8.41 13.59 4.03
C LYS A 86 9.66 12.84 3.59
N GLN A 87 10.56 12.52 4.53
CA GLN A 87 11.79 11.78 4.24
C GLN A 87 11.49 10.34 3.78
N GLN A 88 10.59 9.63 4.47
CA GLN A 88 10.19 8.28 4.11
C GLN A 88 9.53 8.24 2.72
N TYR A 89 8.63 9.18 2.45
CA TYR A 89 8.01 9.29 1.13
C TYR A 89 9.02 9.59 0.02
N ALA A 90 9.97 10.51 0.25
CA ALA A 90 11.01 10.82 -0.71
C ALA A 90 11.89 9.59 -1.03
N ALA A 91 12.34 8.86 0.01
CA ALA A 91 13.16 7.66 -0.16
C ALA A 91 12.39 6.53 -0.89
N MET A 92 11.11 6.35 -0.56
CA MET A 92 10.24 5.40 -1.27
C MET A 92 10.07 5.78 -2.75
N ARG A 93 9.90 7.07 -3.04
CA ARG A 93 9.79 7.58 -4.42
C ARG A 93 11.07 7.37 -5.23
N GLU A 94 12.23 7.55 -4.61
CA GLU A 94 13.53 7.27 -5.21
C GLU A 94 13.68 5.78 -5.56
N ALA A 95 13.36 4.88 -4.63
CA ALA A 95 13.38 3.43 -4.87
C ALA A 95 12.46 2.98 -6.03
N LEU A 96 11.34 3.69 -6.23
CA LEU A 96 10.43 3.45 -7.35
C LEU A 96 10.92 4.10 -8.67
N ALA A 97 11.66 5.20 -8.61
CA ALA A 97 12.22 5.87 -9.78
C ALA A 97 13.29 5.01 -10.48
N ASP A 98 14.10 4.27 -9.71
CA ASP A 98 15.11 3.35 -10.24
C ASP A 98 14.50 2.25 -11.14
N LEU A 99 13.24 1.87 -10.90
CA LEU A 99 12.51 0.94 -11.75
C LEU A 99 12.16 1.52 -13.13
N GLN A 100 11.98 2.84 -13.22
CA GLN A 100 11.66 3.50 -14.50
C GLN A 100 12.90 3.66 -15.36
N VAL A 101 14.07 3.95 -14.75
CA VAL A 101 15.34 4.15 -15.46
C VAL A 101 15.88 2.85 -16.07
N THR A 102 15.61 1.70 -15.42
CA THR A 102 16.11 0.38 -15.88
C THR A 102 15.25 -0.28 -16.96
N GLY A 103 14.10 0.33 -17.30
CA GLY A 103 13.41 0.24 -18.58
C GLY A 103 13.23 -1.15 -19.21
N ARG A 104 12.24 -1.93 -18.75
CA ARG A 104 11.63 -3.04 -19.53
C ARG A 104 10.15 -3.32 -19.28
N THR A 105 9.46 -2.62 -18.36
CA THR A 105 8.06 -2.91 -18.01
C THR A 105 7.10 -1.73 -18.15
N PRO A 106 5.86 -1.97 -18.60
CA PRO A 106 4.99 -0.91 -19.10
C PRO A 106 4.60 0.18 -18.09
N ALA A 107 4.34 -0.10 -16.81
CA ALA A 107 4.21 0.99 -15.81
C ALA A 107 4.11 0.47 -14.35
N PRO A 108 5.24 0.13 -13.67
CA PRO A 108 5.19 -0.35 -12.29
C PRO A 108 4.54 0.65 -11.31
N ILE A 109 4.73 1.96 -11.52
CA ILE A 109 4.09 2.99 -10.69
C ILE A 109 2.58 3.08 -10.96
N ALA A 110 2.13 2.94 -12.21
CA ALA A 110 0.70 2.98 -12.52
C ALA A 110 -0.02 1.74 -11.95
N ALA A 111 0.63 0.58 -11.93
CA ALA A 111 0.08 -0.62 -11.29
C ALA A 111 -0.16 -0.42 -9.79
N LEU A 112 0.73 0.29 -9.08
CA LEU A 112 0.51 0.63 -7.66
C LEU A 112 -0.72 1.53 -7.48
N ASP A 113 -0.84 2.59 -8.29
CA ASP A 113 -1.97 3.52 -8.21
C ASP A 113 -3.30 2.82 -8.52
N VAL A 114 -3.40 2.09 -9.64
CA VAL A 114 -4.64 1.44 -10.08
C VAL A 114 -5.03 0.31 -9.12
N LEU A 115 -4.10 -0.60 -8.81
CA LEU A 115 -4.43 -1.83 -8.10
C LEU A 115 -4.42 -1.68 -6.57
N VAL A 116 -3.57 -0.80 -6.01
CA VAL A 116 -3.38 -0.67 -4.56
C VAL A 116 -4.12 0.56 -4.02
N VAL A 117 -3.89 1.74 -4.59
CA VAL A 117 -4.50 2.99 -4.10
C VAL A 117 -5.98 3.07 -4.47
N ARG A 118 -6.30 2.88 -5.75
CA ARG A 118 -7.68 2.94 -6.26
C ARG A 118 -8.44 1.62 -6.09
N ASN A 119 -7.76 0.55 -5.71
CA ASN A 119 -8.33 -0.78 -5.50
C ASN A 119 -9.13 -1.31 -6.71
N VAL A 120 -8.71 -0.96 -7.93
CA VAL A 120 -9.34 -1.40 -9.17
C VAL A 120 -8.77 -2.76 -9.58
N GLU A 121 -9.63 -3.72 -9.89
CA GLU A 121 -9.18 -5.00 -10.42
C GLU A 121 -8.71 -4.85 -11.87
N HIS A 122 -7.42 -5.11 -12.13
CA HIS A 122 -6.88 -5.11 -13.48
C HIS A 122 -5.78 -6.17 -13.62
N TRP A 123 -6.18 -7.41 -13.95
CA TRP A 123 -5.29 -8.57 -14.05
C TRP A 123 -4.05 -8.38 -14.94
N PRO A 124 -4.15 -7.75 -16.13
CA PRO A 124 -2.96 -7.44 -16.94
C PRO A 124 -1.85 -6.64 -16.23
N LEU A 125 -2.18 -5.83 -15.21
CA LEU A 125 -1.20 -5.04 -14.46
C LEU A 125 -0.55 -5.82 -13.30
N VAL A 126 -0.96 -7.06 -13.02
CA VAL A 126 -0.43 -7.85 -11.89
C VAL A 126 1.06 -8.16 -12.08
N GLY A 127 1.52 -8.33 -13.32
CA GLY A 127 2.95 -8.50 -13.62
C GLY A 127 3.77 -7.27 -13.19
N ASP A 128 3.33 -6.09 -13.60
CA ASP A 128 3.95 -4.81 -13.24
C ASP A 128 3.88 -4.53 -11.74
N LEU A 129 2.76 -4.89 -11.10
CA LEU A 129 2.60 -4.79 -9.66
C LEU A 129 3.65 -5.61 -8.91
N ARG A 130 3.91 -6.86 -9.31
CA ARG A 130 4.94 -7.69 -8.66
C ARG A 130 6.32 -7.04 -8.71
N ILE A 131 6.65 -6.40 -9.83
CA ILE A 131 7.94 -5.72 -10.00
C ILE A 131 8.03 -4.52 -9.05
N ALA A 132 6.97 -3.70 -8.99
CA ALA A 132 6.88 -2.59 -8.06
C ALA A 132 6.98 -3.04 -6.60
N LEU A 133 6.22 -4.07 -6.22
CA LEU A 133 6.22 -4.62 -4.86
C LEU A 133 7.55 -5.28 -4.50
N ASN A 134 8.30 -5.83 -5.45
CA ASN A 134 9.64 -6.35 -5.21
C ASN A 134 10.64 -5.23 -4.88
N ALA A 135 10.57 -4.08 -5.55
CA ALA A 135 11.39 -2.93 -5.20
C ALA A 135 11.03 -2.37 -3.83
N LEU A 136 9.73 -2.23 -3.55
CA LEU A 136 9.24 -1.77 -2.25
C LEU A 136 9.62 -2.74 -1.13
N LYS A 137 9.54 -4.05 -1.37
CA LYS A 137 10.04 -5.07 -0.43
C LYS A 137 11.53 -4.83 -0.12
N ARG A 138 12.37 -4.64 -1.14
CA ARG A 138 13.81 -4.39 -0.94
C ARG A 138 14.06 -3.13 -0.12
N HIS A 139 13.33 -2.06 -0.44
CA HIS A 139 13.40 -0.79 0.26
C HIS A 139 12.99 -0.90 1.73
N PHE A 140 11.80 -1.45 2.00
CA PHE A 140 11.23 -1.45 3.35
C PHE A 140 11.69 -2.63 4.23
N ILE A 141 11.80 -3.83 3.66
CA ILE A 141 11.96 -5.07 4.45
C ILE A 141 13.42 -5.53 4.46
N ASP A 142 14.08 -5.54 3.30
CA ASP A 142 15.47 -6.00 3.22
C ASP A 142 16.45 -4.94 3.72
N GLY A 143 16.13 -3.65 3.56
CA GLY A 143 16.88 -2.53 4.15
C GLY A 143 16.90 -2.56 5.68
N GLN A 144 15.78 -2.95 6.31
CA GLN A 144 15.67 -3.08 7.77
C GLN A 144 16.52 -4.23 8.34
N LYS A 145 16.67 -5.33 7.60
CA LYS A 145 17.49 -6.49 8.03
C LYS A 145 19.00 -6.21 8.03
N LYS A 146 19.48 -5.18 7.31
CA LYS A 146 20.91 -4.81 7.31
C LYS A 146 21.29 -3.86 8.46
N ALA A 147 20.31 -3.29 9.16
CA ALA A 147 20.51 -2.33 10.25
C ALA A 147 20.28 -2.95 11.64
N ALA A 148 19.90 -4.24 11.71
CA ALA A 148 19.72 -5.03 12.92
C ALA A 148 20.85 -6.04 13.06
#